data_AF-A0A2G2VH31-F1
#
_entry.id   AF-A0A2G2VH31-F1
#
_cell.length_a   1.000
_cell.length_b   1.000
_cell.length_c   1.000
_cell.angle_alpha   90.00
_cell.angle_beta   90.00
_cell.angle_gamma   90.00
#
_symmetry.space_group_name_H-M   'P 1'
#
loop_
_entity.id
_entity.type
_entity.pdbx_description
1 polymer ?
#
loop_
_entity_poly.entity_id
_entity_poly.type
_entity_poly.pdbx_seq_one_letter_code
_entity_poly.pdbx_strand_id
1 'polypeptide(L)'
;MDNHSTNAILAAIETLNHKIDSMDAKINSLDHKVDRLEGSVSLIGGRVDIMEGYDQWNQHVNGDRDVGINSINISLPTFKGESDPEDYLSWDSSYERIFQVSDITEEKKSCYAITHFEGNGNTWWDYVKRFRNVLNEGQPPPWDTLKAFMRQRYVPESIDMRYLPSCIT
;
A
#
# COMPACT_ATOMS: atom_id res chain seq x y z
N MET A 1 -18.44 -43.87 56.67
CA MET A 1 -18.14 -42.68 55.85
C MET A 1 -19.34 -41.76 55.94
N ASP A 2 -19.11 -40.54 56.37
CA ASP A 2 -20.07 -39.49 56.68
C ASP A 2 -20.58 -38.79 55.41
N ASN A 3 -21.89 -38.60 55.32
CA ASN A 3 -22.58 -37.98 54.18
C ASN A 3 -22.21 -36.49 53.97
N HIS A 4 -21.55 -35.88 54.95
CA HIS A 4 -21.11 -34.49 54.89
C HIS A 4 -19.90 -34.32 53.94
N SER A 5 -18.92 -35.23 54.07
CA SER A 5 -17.75 -35.27 53.19
C SER A 5 -18.12 -35.54 51.73
N THR A 6 -19.12 -36.40 51.48
CA THR A 6 -19.62 -36.67 50.12
C THR A 6 -20.33 -35.47 49.50
N ASN A 7 -21.15 -34.75 50.27
CA ASN A 7 -21.83 -33.53 49.79
C ASN A 7 -20.84 -32.39 49.48
N ALA A 8 -19.78 -32.26 50.28
CA ALA A 8 -18.73 -31.28 50.01
C ALA A 8 -17.98 -31.56 48.70
N ILE A 9 -17.73 -32.84 48.39
CA ILE A 9 -17.11 -33.26 47.12
C ILE A 9 -18.02 -32.96 45.93
N LEU A 10 -19.33 -33.21 46.05
CA LEU A 10 -20.30 -32.92 44.98
C LEU A 10 -20.35 -31.42 44.64
N ALA A 11 -20.38 -30.55 45.65
CA ALA A 11 -20.36 -29.09 45.44
C ALA A 11 -19.07 -28.60 44.75
N ALA A 12 -17.93 -29.21 45.07
CA ALA A 12 -16.66 -28.91 44.41
C ALA A 12 -16.66 -29.35 42.94
N ILE A 13 -17.28 -30.48 42.62
CA ILE A 13 -17.44 -30.98 41.24
C ILE A 13 -18.34 -30.04 40.44
N GLU A 14 -19.49 -29.63 40.98
CA GLU A 14 -20.38 -28.66 40.33
C GLU A 14 -19.67 -27.34 40.04
N THR A 15 -18.88 -26.86 41.01
CA THR A 15 -18.07 -25.65 40.84
C THR A 15 -17.02 -25.78 39.74
N LEU A 16 -16.37 -26.95 39.64
CA LEU A 16 -15.39 -27.22 38.57
C LEU A 16 -16.06 -27.32 37.20
N ASN A 17 -17.23 -27.95 37.11
CA ASN A 17 -18.00 -28.04 35.86
C ASN A 17 -18.36 -26.65 35.33
N HIS A 18 -18.86 -25.76 36.18
CA HIS A 18 -19.13 -24.37 35.77
C HIS A 18 -17.88 -23.62 35.29
N LYS A 19 -16.71 -23.90 35.87
CA LYS A 19 -15.44 -23.35 35.38
C LYS A 19 -15.05 -23.94 34.03
N ILE A 20 -15.31 -25.23 33.78
CA ILE A 20 -15.09 -25.88 32.49
C ILE A 20 -15.97 -25.24 31.42
N ASP A 21 -17.27 -25.10 31.67
CA ASP A 21 -18.20 -24.44 30.73
C ASP A 21 -17.75 -23.01 30.39
N SER A 22 -17.30 -22.27 31.41
CA SER A 22 -16.78 -20.92 31.22
C SER A 22 -15.47 -20.89 30.41
N MET A 23 -14.59 -21.89 30.58
CA MET A 23 -13.37 -22.00 29.79
C MET A 23 -13.70 -22.36 28.34
N ASP A 24 -14.62 -23.29 28.10
CA ASP A 24 -15.04 -23.67 26.74
C ASP A 24 -15.60 -22.47 25.97
N ALA A 25 -16.44 -21.64 26.62
CA ALA A 25 -16.92 -20.40 26.02
C ALA A 25 -15.77 -19.44 25.64
N LYS A 26 -14.73 -19.34 26.47
CA LYS A 26 -13.54 -18.51 26.19
C LYS A 26 -12.69 -19.10 25.06
N ILE A 27 -12.55 -20.43 25.00
CA ILE A 27 -11.83 -21.13 23.93
C ILE A 27 -12.51 -20.86 22.59
N ASN A 28 -13.84 -21.01 22.51
CA ASN A 28 -14.59 -20.73 21.29
C ASN A 28 -14.46 -19.25 20.87
N SER A 29 -14.48 -18.32 21.83
CA SER A 29 -14.23 -16.91 21.53
C SER A 29 -12.81 -16.63 21.05
N LEU A 30 -11.82 -17.39 21.51
CA LEU A 30 -10.43 -17.28 21.04
C LEU A 30 -10.29 -17.85 19.64
N ASP A 31 -10.95 -18.96 19.34
CA ASP A 31 -10.97 -19.61 18.02
C ASP A 31 -11.42 -18.62 16.93
N HIS A 32 -12.55 -17.96 17.15
CA HIS A 32 -13.04 -16.91 16.24
C HIS A 32 -12.09 -15.71 16.09
N LYS A 33 -11.30 -15.39 17.12
CA LYS A 33 -10.29 -14.33 17.03
C LYS A 33 -9.08 -14.81 16.23
N VAL A 34 -8.70 -16.07 16.36
CA VAL A 34 -7.64 -16.69 15.56
C VAL A 34 -8.06 -16.71 14.10
N ASP A 35 -9.27 -17.17 13.75
CA ASP A 35 -9.77 -17.15 12.37
C ASP A 35 -9.68 -15.76 11.72
N ARG A 36 -10.11 -14.73 12.46
CA ARG A 36 -10.05 -13.33 12.00
C ARG A 36 -8.62 -12.84 11.82
N LEU A 37 -7.72 -13.23 12.72
CA LEU A 37 -6.30 -12.90 12.62
C LEU A 37 -5.66 -13.63 11.44
N GLU A 38 -5.97 -14.90 11.21
CA GLU A 38 -5.49 -15.68 10.07
C GLU A 38 -5.93 -15.06 8.75
N GLY A 39 -7.20 -14.64 8.62
CA GLY A 39 -7.67 -13.90 7.44
C GLY A 39 -6.94 -12.56 7.25
N SER A 40 -6.61 -11.86 8.34
CA SER A 40 -5.83 -10.62 8.28
C SER A 40 -4.37 -10.88 7.89
N VAL A 41 -3.77 -11.96 8.38
CA VAL A 41 -2.41 -12.40 8.04
C VAL A 41 -2.33 -12.84 6.59
N SER A 42 -3.33 -13.52 6.04
CA SER A 42 -3.40 -13.87 4.62
C SER A 42 -3.46 -12.62 3.72
N LEU A 43 -4.27 -11.62 4.08
CA LEU A 43 -4.31 -10.33 3.38
C LEU A 43 -2.98 -9.57 3.49
N ILE A 44 -2.30 -9.64 4.64
CA ILE A 44 -0.98 -9.03 4.83
C ILE A 44 0.08 -9.80 4.04
N GLY A 45 0.03 -11.13 4.01
CA GLY A 45 0.92 -11.97 3.20
C GLY A 45 0.86 -11.58 1.72
N GLY A 46 -0.34 -11.50 1.15
CA GLY A 46 -0.49 -11.04 -0.24
C GLY A 46 -0.02 -9.59 -0.48
N ARG A 47 -0.05 -8.72 0.55
CA ARG A 47 0.55 -7.37 0.47
C ARG A 47 2.08 -7.42 0.51
N VAL A 48 2.65 -8.31 1.32
CA VAL A 48 4.10 -8.50 1.47
C VAL A 48 4.67 -9.10 0.19
N ASP A 49 4.04 -10.11 -0.39
CA ASP A 49 4.47 -10.73 -1.65
C ASP A 49 4.54 -9.71 -2.81
N ILE A 50 3.55 -8.82 -2.87
CA ILE A 50 3.50 -7.71 -3.84
C ILE A 50 4.63 -6.70 -3.60
N MET A 51 4.94 -6.40 -2.34
CA MET A 51 5.98 -5.45 -1.97
C MET A 51 7.37 -6.02 -2.24
N GLU A 52 7.57 -7.31 -1.96
CA GLU A 52 8.78 -8.05 -2.32
C GLU A 52 8.99 -8.10 -3.84
N GLY A 53 7.93 -8.30 -4.63
CA GLY A 53 8.00 -8.26 -6.10
C GLY A 53 8.37 -6.87 -6.65
N TYR A 54 7.83 -5.79 -6.05
CA TYR A 54 8.18 -4.40 -6.42
C TYR A 54 9.62 -4.06 -6.08
N ASP A 55 10.08 -4.44 -4.88
CA ASP A 55 11.46 -4.22 -4.45
C ASP A 55 12.46 -5.02 -5.29
N GLN A 56 12.10 -6.23 -5.71
CA GLN A 56 12.89 -7.05 -6.63
C GLN A 56 12.96 -6.45 -8.04
N TRP A 57 11.84 -5.94 -8.58
CA TRP A 57 11.81 -5.24 -9.87
C TRP A 57 12.66 -3.96 -9.82
N ASN A 58 12.57 -3.19 -8.74
CA ASN A 58 13.40 -1.99 -8.53
C ASN A 58 14.90 -2.32 -8.52
N GLN A 59 15.31 -3.47 -7.96
CA GLN A 59 16.71 -3.91 -7.99
C GLN A 59 17.18 -4.30 -9.40
N HIS A 60 16.34 -5.00 -10.16
CA HIS A 60 16.68 -5.39 -11.54
C HIS A 60 16.78 -4.18 -12.48
N VAL A 61 15.87 -3.22 -12.38
CA VAL A 61 15.82 -2.03 -13.26
C VAL A 61 16.91 -1.01 -12.92
N ASN A 62 17.35 -0.96 -11.65
CA ASN A 62 18.49 -0.12 -11.22
C ASN A 62 19.87 -0.77 -11.45
N GLY A 63 19.94 -2.05 -11.82
CA GLY A 63 21.20 -2.77 -12.06
C GLY A 63 21.90 -2.39 -13.37
N ASP A 64 21.15 -1.98 -14.39
CA ASP A 64 21.70 -1.41 -15.62
C ASP A 64 21.90 0.11 -15.45
N ARG A 65 23.04 0.44 -14.84
CA ARG A 65 23.77 1.73 -14.88
C ARG A 65 23.00 2.95 -15.42
N ASP A 66 22.02 3.43 -14.65
CA ASP A 66 21.57 4.83 -14.75
C ASP A 66 22.53 5.70 -13.94
N VAL A 67 23.68 5.96 -14.54
CA VAL A 67 24.72 6.83 -13.96
C VAL A 67 24.23 8.29 -13.92
N GLY A 68 23.20 8.65 -14.69
CA GLY A 68 22.72 10.04 -14.83
C GLY A 68 22.02 10.60 -13.60
N ILE A 69 20.97 9.93 -13.09
CA ILE A 69 20.14 10.47 -11.99
C ILE A 69 20.75 10.19 -10.61
N ASN A 70 21.45 9.06 -10.44
CA ASN A 70 22.02 8.70 -9.13
C ASN A 70 23.43 9.29 -8.90
N SER A 71 24.17 9.66 -9.95
CA SER A 71 25.53 10.23 -9.81
C SER A 71 25.57 11.75 -9.85
N ILE A 72 24.52 12.39 -10.38
CA ILE A 72 24.28 13.82 -10.24
C ILE A 72 23.32 13.95 -9.08
N ASN A 73 23.66 14.73 -8.04
CA ASN A 73 22.85 14.93 -6.84
C ASN A 73 21.55 15.72 -7.16
N ILE A 74 20.69 15.16 -8.00
CA ILE A 74 19.39 15.70 -8.37
C ILE A 74 18.46 15.31 -7.24
N SER A 75 18.05 16.29 -6.44
CA SER A 75 16.98 16.09 -5.46
C SER A 75 15.69 15.79 -6.22
N LEU A 76 15.24 14.54 -6.18
CA LEU A 76 13.96 14.16 -6.75
C LEU A 76 12.82 14.82 -5.93
N PRO A 77 11.82 15.42 -6.58
CA PRO A 77 10.74 16.12 -5.89
C PRO A 77 9.87 15.13 -5.09
N THR A 78 9.65 15.40 -3.81
CA THR A 78 8.70 14.64 -3.00
C THR A 78 7.25 15.03 -3.32
N PHE A 79 6.34 14.06 -3.37
CA PHE A 79 4.90 14.30 -3.44
C PHE A 79 4.19 13.83 -2.18
N LYS A 80 3.64 14.78 -1.39
CA LYS A 80 2.95 14.46 -0.13
C LYS A 80 1.48 14.11 -0.30
N GLY A 81 0.88 14.41 -1.46
CA GLY A 81 -0.55 14.18 -1.72
C GLY A 81 -1.48 15.08 -0.91
N GLU A 82 -1.04 16.30 -0.60
CA GLU A 82 -1.93 17.32 -0.03
C GLU A 82 -2.93 17.76 -1.13
N SER A 83 -4.13 18.18 -0.75
CA SER A 83 -5.25 18.36 -1.69
C SER A 83 -5.16 19.63 -2.54
N ASP A 84 -3.95 20.17 -2.72
CA ASP A 84 -3.70 21.34 -3.55
C ASP A 84 -3.42 20.90 -5.01
N PRO A 85 -4.25 21.32 -5.98
CA PRO A 85 -3.99 21.07 -7.40
C PRO A 85 -2.66 21.67 -7.88
N GLU A 86 -2.16 22.73 -7.25
CA GLU A 86 -0.89 23.37 -7.58
C GLU A 86 0.31 22.50 -7.19
N ASP A 87 0.20 21.72 -6.11
CA ASP A 87 1.23 20.76 -5.71
C ASP A 87 1.47 19.69 -6.77
N TYR A 88 0.39 19.17 -7.38
CA TYR A 88 0.50 18.22 -8.49
C TYR A 88 1.17 18.86 -9.71
N LEU A 89 0.77 20.07 -10.11
CA LEU A 89 1.32 20.75 -11.29
C LEU A 89 2.81 21.08 -11.12
N SER A 90 3.20 21.54 -9.93
CA SER A 90 4.59 21.82 -9.57
C SER A 90 5.44 20.55 -9.58
N TRP A 91 4.90 19.45 -9.05
CA TRP A 91 5.53 18.14 -9.05
C TRP A 91 5.72 17.60 -10.48
N ASP A 92 4.67 17.60 -11.30
CA ASP A 92 4.69 17.14 -12.70
C ASP A 92 5.73 17.91 -13.52
N SER A 93 5.71 19.24 -13.43
CA SER A 93 6.68 20.12 -14.10
C SER A 93 8.12 19.87 -13.68
N SER A 94 8.33 19.51 -12.41
CA SER A 94 9.67 19.24 -11.88
C SER A 94 10.22 17.90 -12.39
N TYR A 95 9.39 16.86 -12.40
CA TYR A 95 9.76 15.56 -12.97
C TYR A 95 9.96 15.60 -14.48
N GLU A 96 9.13 16.35 -15.22
CA GLU A 96 9.31 16.53 -16.66
C GLU A 96 10.66 17.17 -16.98
N ARG A 97 11.09 18.18 -16.20
CA ARG A 97 12.41 18.80 -16.34
C ARG A 97 13.56 17.83 -16.05
N ILE A 98 13.40 16.98 -15.03
CA ILE A 98 14.42 15.99 -14.64
C ILE A 98 14.56 14.91 -15.73
N PHE A 99 13.46 14.46 -16.30
CA PHE A 99 13.45 13.41 -17.31
C PHE A 99 13.69 13.89 -18.75
N GLN A 100 13.57 15.20 -19.00
CA GLN A 100 13.79 15.80 -20.33
C GLN A 100 15.17 15.49 -20.92
N VAL A 101 16.18 15.26 -20.08
CA VAL A 101 17.59 15.12 -20.49
C VAL A 101 18.08 13.67 -20.49
N SER A 102 17.20 12.70 -20.23
CA SER A 102 17.60 11.32 -19.92
C SER A 102 16.81 10.28 -20.70
N ASP A 103 17.49 9.29 -21.29
CA ASP A 103 16.91 8.14 -22.01
C ASP A 103 16.33 7.08 -21.03
N ILE A 104 15.47 7.51 -20.12
CA ILE A 104 14.85 6.65 -19.10
C ILE A 104 13.54 6.09 -19.64
N THR A 105 13.30 4.80 -19.42
CA THR A 105 12.04 4.17 -19.83
C THR A 105 10.86 4.70 -19.02
N GLU A 106 9.67 4.66 -19.61
CA GLU A 106 8.44 5.17 -18.99
C GLU A 106 8.14 4.48 -17.64
N GLU A 107 8.42 3.18 -17.52
CA GLU A 107 8.21 2.43 -16.28
C GLU A 107 9.20 2.85 -15.19
N LYS A 108 10.44 3.17 -15.59
CA LYS A 108 11.49 3.59 -14.67
C LYS A 108 11.26 5.01 -14.16
N LYS A 109 10.75 5.91 -15.02
CA LYS A 109 10.27 7.25 -14.60
C LYS A 109 9.19 7.14 -13.52
N SER A 110 8.18 6.29 -13.72
CA SER A 110 7.16 6.01 -12.71
C SER A 110 7.75 5.51 -11.40
N CYS A 111 8.73 4.61 -11.45
CA CYS A 111 9.38 4.08 -10.26
C CYS A 111 10.09 5.20 -9.45
N TYR A 112 10.84 6.08 -10.12
CA TYR A 112 11.48 7.23 -9.47
C TYR A 112 10.48 8.19 -8.82
N ALA A 113 9.33 8.40 -9.46
CA ALA A 113 8.24 9.19 -8.91
C ALA A 113 7.61 8.56 -7.66
N ILE A 114 7.18 7.30 -7.79
CA ILE A 114 6.48 6.54 -6.75
C ILE A 114 7.34 6.39 -5.49
N THR A 115 8.65 6.18 -5.63
CA THR A 115 9.57 6.05 -4.49
C THR A 115 9.69 7.33 -3.65
N HIS A 116 9.30 8.48 -4.21
CA HIS A 116 9.33 9.79 -3.54
C HIS A 116 7.92 10.26 -3.14
N PHE A 117 6.94 9.35 -3.13
CA PHE A 117 5.66 9.63 -2.51
C PHE A 117 5.75 9.53 -0.99
N GLU A 118 5.20 10.52 -0.31
CA GLU A 118 5.12 10.59 1.14
C GLU A 118 3.67 10.79 1.58
N GLY A 119 3.40 10.54 2.86
CA GLY A 119 2.11 10.84 3.48
C GLY A 119 0.89 10.30 2.72
N ASN A 120 0.01 11.21 2.30
CA ASN A 120 -1.23 10.87 1.60
C ASN A 120 -0.95 10.32 0.19
N GLY A 121 0.09 10.80 -0.48
CA GLY A 121 0.52 10.31 -1.78
C GLY A 121 0.86 8.83 -1.74
N ASN A 122 1.64 8.40 -0.73
CA ASN A 122 2.00 7.00 -0.56
C ASN A 122 0.78 6.13 -0.20
N THR A 123 -0.09 6.63 0.68
CA THR A 123 -1.33 5.93 1.08
C THR A 123 -2.26 5.72 -0.11
N TRP A 124 -2.41 6.73 -0.97
CA TRP A 124 -3.18 6.62 -2.20
C TRP A 124 -2.55 5.62 -3.18
N TRP A 125 -1.24 5.65 -3.34
CA TRP A 125 -0.55 4.71 -4.22
C TRP A 125 -0.72 3.26 -3.77
N ASP A 126 -0.68 2.99 -2.47
CA ASP A 126 -1.01 1.68 -1.90
C ASP A 126 -2.42 1.21 -2.24
N TYR A 127 -3.39 2.13 -2.32
CA TYR A 127 -4.75 1.84 -2.78
C TYR A 127 -4.79 1.52 -4.28
N VAL A 128 -4.13 2.32 -5.11
CA VAL A 128 -4.08 2.12 -6.57
C VAL A 128 -3.38 0.80 -6.94
N LYS A 129 -2.28 0.46 -6.27
CA LYS A 129 -1.59 -0.83 -6.43
C LYS A 129 -2.53 -2.01 -6.23
N ARG A 130 -3.36 -2.00 -5.18
CA ARG A 130 -4.28 -3.12 -4.90
C ARG A 130 -5.35 -3.30 -5.97
N PHE A 131 -5.81 -2.20 -6.58
CA PHE A 131 -6.83 -2.25 -7.63
C PHE A 131 -6.23 -2.72 -8.98
N ARG A 132 -4.97 -2.36 -9.26
CA ARG A 132 -4.33 -2.61 -10.57
C ARG A 132 -3.37 -3.80 -10.61
N ASN A 133 -2.83 -4.24 -9.48
CA ASN A 133 -1.98 -5.46 -9.40
C ASN A 133 -2.72 -6.73 -9.81
N VAL A 134 -4.05 -6.69 -9.90
CA VAL A 134 -4.85 -7.76 -10.49
C VAL A 134 -4.63 -7.91 -12.01
N LEU A 135 -4.03 -6.90 -12.67
CA LEU A 135 -3.92 -6.83 -14.14
C LEU A 135 -2.50 -6.71 -14.70
N ASN A 136 -1.50 -6.29 -13.91
CA ASN A 136 -0.18 -5.88 -14.43
C ASN A 136 1.04 -6.50 -13.70
N GLU A 137 0.87 -7.70 -13.11
CA GLU A 137 1.95 -8.51 -12.50
C GLU A 137 2.87 -7.77 -11.49
N GLY A 138 2.39 -6.71 -10.85
CA GLY A 138 3.16 -5.94 -9.87
C GLY A 138 4.10 -4.89 -10.46
N GLN A 139 4.08 -4.67 -11.79
CA GLN A 139 4.91 -3.65 -12.44
C GLN A 139 4.31 -2.23 -12.31
N PRO A 140 5.14 -1.18 -12.20
CA PRO A 140 4.67 0.20 -12.27
C PRO A 140 3.95 0.48 -13.61
N PRO A 141 2.98 1.42 -13.64
CA PRO A 141 2.43 1.94 -14.88
C PRO A 141 3.53 2.57 -15.74
N PRO A 142 3.32 2.65 -17.07
CA PRO A 142 4.00 3.65 -17.89
C PRO A 142 3.76 5.07 -17.31
N TRP A 143 4.75 5.94 -17.42
CA TRP A 143 4.76 7.29 -16.83
C TRP A 143 3.53 8.13 -17.19
N ASP A 144 3.13 8.15 -18.46
CA ASP A 144 1.90 8.85 -18.87
C ASP A 144 0.63 8.30 -18.19
N THR A 145 0.60 7.00 -17.91
CA THR A 145 -0.54 6.39 -17.19
C THR A 145 -0.54 6.78 -15.71
N LEU A 146 0.64 6.87 -15.09
CA LEU A 146 0.76 7.36 -13.71
C LEU A 146 0.28 8.81 -13.61
N LYS A 147 0.73 9.69 -14.51
CA LYS A 147 0.27 11.09 -14.60
C LYS A 147 -1.24 11.18 -14.76
N ALA A 148 -1.85 10.37 -15.63
CA ALA A 148 -3.30 10.35 -15.81
C ALA A 148 -4.05 10.01 -14.51
N PHE A 149 -3.59 9.02 -13.75
CA PHE A 149 -4.19 8.68 -12.46
C PHE A 149 -4.05 9.78 -11.42
N MET A 150 -2.87 10.41 -11.35
CA MET A 150 -2.64 11.51 -10.42
C MET A 150 -3.48 12.73 -10.78
N ARG A 151 -3.58 13.08 -12.07
CA ARG A 151 -4.41 14.17 -12.57
C ARG A 151 -5.88 13.95 -12.22
N GLN A 152 -6.42 12.76 -12.47
CA GLN A 152 -7.79 12.40 -12.09
C GLN A 152 -8.05 12.54 -10.57
N ARG A 153 -7.03 12.26 -9.74
CA ARG A 153 -7.18 12.23 -8.29
C ARG A 153 -6.97 13.59 -7.61
N TYR A 154 -6.05 14.41 -8.11
CA TYR A 154 -5.57 15.62 -7.44
C TYR A 154 -5.88 16.91 -8.20
N VAL A 155 -6.30 16.84 -9.46
CA VAL A 155 -6.71 18.01 -10.25
C VAL A 155 -8.23 17.98 -10.44
N PRO A 156 -8.98 18.94 -9.87
CA PRO A 156 -10.40 19.12 -10.14
C PRO A 156 -10.65 19.37 -11.64
N GLU A 157 -11.75 18.84 -12.17
CA GLU A 157 -12.16 19.03 -13.58
C GLU A 157 -12.24 20.52 -13.98
N SER A 158 -12.56 21.41 -13.04
CA SER A 158 -12.62 22.85 -13.27
C SER A 158 -11.26 23.51 -13.57
N ILE A 159 -10.16 22.87 -13.14
CA ILE A 159 -8.78 23.32 -13.38
C ILE A 159 -8.22 22.61 -14.61
N ASP A 160 -8.60 21.35 -14.85
CA ASP A 160 -8.19 20.54 -16.00
C ASP A 160 -8.36 21.27 -17.36
N MET A 161 -9.52 21.93 -17.56
CA MET A 161 -9.79 22.69 -18.79
C MET A 161 -8.85 23.87 -19.05
N ARG A 162 -8.16 24.41 -18.03
CA ARG A 162 -7.22 25.54 -18.20
C ARG A 162 -5.81 25.12 -18.61
N TYR A 163 -5.48 23.83 -18.49
CA TYR A 163 -4.13 23.28 -18.72
C TYR A 163 -4.10 22.19 -19.78
N LEU A 164 -5.15 22.05 -20.60
CA LEU A 164 -5.06 21.22 -21.81
C LEU A 164 -3.98 21.80 -22.73
N PRO A 165 -3.00 21.00 -23.19
CA PRO A 165 -2.18 21.40 -24.31
C PRO A 165 -3.13 21.68 -25.48
N SER A 166 -2.99 22.85 -26.09
CA SER A 166 -3.76 23.32 -27.24
C SER A 166 -3.47 22.52 -28.53
N CYS A 167 -3.33 21.20 -28.43
CA CYS A 167 -2.97 20.29 -29.51
C CYS A 167 -4.12 19.34 -29.84
N ILE A 168 -5.35 19.86 -29.94
CA ILE A 168 -6.40 19.27 -30.79
C ILE A 168 -7.14 20.43 -31.45
N THR A 169 -6.59 20.95 -32.56
CA THR A 169 -7.33 21.44 -33.74
C THR A 169 -6.36 21.41 -34.92
#